data_AF-A0A0S7BAB5-F1
#
_entry.id   AF-A0A0S7BAB5-F1
#
_cell.length_a   1.000
_cell.length_b   1.000
_cell.length_c   1.000
_cell.angle_alpha   90.00
_cell.angle_beta   90.00
_cell.angle_gamma   90.00
#
_symmetry.space_group_name_H-M   'P 1'
#
loop_
_entity.id
_entity.type
_entity.pdbx_description
1 polymer ?
#
loop_
_entity_poly.entity_id
_entity_poly.type
_entity_poly.pdbx_seq_one_letter_code
_entity_poly.pdbx_strand_id
1 'polypeptide(L)' 'MFLVAELKTQEGQLVAMLTVPPKDFKTGSKGFFGNTKAEIDGKRYQVQIQIVEIGSKKKTEEAE' A
#
# COMPACT_ATOMS: atom_id res chain seq x y z
N MET A 1 -11.10 0.84 9.11
CA MET A 1 -10.30 -0.41 9.11
C MET A 1 -8.94 -0.12 8.50
N PHE A 2 -7.85 -0.64 9.05
CA PHE A 2 -6.51 -0.60 8.45
C PHE A 2 -6.01 -2.03 8.28
N LEU A 3 -5.11 -2.26 7.32
CA LEU A 3 -4.50 -3.57 7.13
C LEU A 3 -3.14 -3.62 7.82
N VAL A 4 -2.69 -4.83 8.16
CA VAL A 4 -1.32 -5.09 8.56
C VAL A 4 -0.69 -5.97 7.49
N ALA A 5 0.45 -5.53 6.96
CA ALA A 5 1.21 -6.28 5.98
C ALA A 5 2.53 -6.74 6.59
N GLU A 6 2.90 -7.98 6.30
CA GLU A 6 4.18 -8.57 6.65
C GLU A 6 4.99 -8.77 5.37
N LEU A 7 6.17 -8.15 5.31
CA LEU A 7 7.19 -8.48 4.31
C LEU A 7 8.06 -9.58 4.89
N LYS A 8 8.12 -10.72 4.21
CA LYS A 8 8.92 -11.88 4.61
C LYS A 8 9.88 -12.28 3.50
N THR A 9 11.01 -12.89 3.87
CA THR A 9 11.89 -13.59 2.92
C THR A 9 11.20 -14.86 2.41
N GLN A 10 11.78 -15.50 1.39
CA GLN A 10 11.27 -16.78 0.88
C GLN A 10 11.29 -17.90 1.93
N GLU A 11 12.19 -17.78 2.91
CA GLU A 11 12.32 -18.71 4.05
C GLU A 11 11.34 -18.37 5.19
N GLY A 12 10.51 -17.34 5.03
CA GLY A 12 9.50 -16.93 6.00
C GLY A 12 10.00 -15.98 7.09
N GLN A 13 11.27 -15.56 7.06
CA GLN A 13 11.81 -14.60 8.03
C GLN A 13 11.16 -13.23 7.83
N LEU A 14 10.65 -12.63 8.92
CA LEU A 14 10.04 -11.31 8.88
C LEU A 14 11.10 -10.23 8.65
N VAL A 15 10.93 -9.46 7.58
CA VAL A 15 11.77 -8.33 7.18
C VAL A 15 11.18 -7.02 7.70
N ALA A 16 9.87 -6.84 7.53
CA ALA A 16 9.17 -5.64 7.99
C ALA A 16 7.69 -5.92 8.24
N MET A 17 7.12 -5.16 9.18
CA MET A 17 5.68 -5.09 9.38
C MET A 17 5.25 -3.64 9.23
N LEU A 18 4.18 -3.40 8.49
CA LEU A 18 3.65 -2.06 8.27
C LEU A 18 2.13 -2.04 8.32
N THR A 19 1.61 -0.97 8.92
CA THR A 19 0.19 -0.62 8.83
C THR A 19 -0.07 -0.01 7.46
N VAL A 20 -1.11 -0.48 6.78
CA VAL A 20 -1.56 0.02 5.49
C VAL A 20 -2.96 0.63 5.71
N PRO A 21 -3.03 1.90 6.16
CA PRO A 21 -4.31 2.59 6.38
C PRO A 21 -5.03 2.88 5.05
N PRO A 22 -6.36 3.12 5.10
CA PRO A 22 -7.13 3.52 3.93
C PRO A 22 -6.64 4.88 3.43
N LYS A 23 -6.70 5.08 2.12
CA LYS A 23 -6.27 6.30 1.44
C LYS A 23 -7.18 6.60 0.25
N ASP A 24 -7.67 7.83 0.21
CA ASP A 24 -8.21 8.43 -1.01
C ASP A 24 -7.05 8.97 -1.85
N PHE A 25 -6.98 8.55 -3.11
CA PHE A 25 -5.94 8.94 -4.05
C PHE A 25 -6.35 10.18 -4.84
N LYS A 26 -5.37 10.98 -5.26
CA LYS A 26 -5.60 12.19 -6.08
C LYS A 26 -6.34 11.91 -7.40
N THR A 27 -6.25 10.67 -7.90
CA THR A 27 -6.95 10.19 -9.09
C THR A 27 -8.45 9.95 -8.88
N GLY A 28 -8.97 10.18 -7.67
CA GLY A 28 -10.35 9.87 -7.28
C GLY A 28 -10.58 8.39 -6.95
N SER A 29 -9.54 7.55 -7.00
CA SER A 29 -9.60 6.16 -6.56
C SER A 29 -9.50 6.06 -5.04
N LYS A 30 -10.03 4.98 -4.48
CA LYS A 30 -9.88 4.61 -3.07
C LYS A 30 -8.99 3.40 -2.94
N GLY A 31 -8.50 3.16 -1.73
CA GLY A 31 -7.77 1.94 -1.41
C GLY A 31 -6.97 2.10 -0.14
N PHE A 32 -5.76 1.54 -0.10
CA PHE A 32 -4.89 1.54 1.08
C PHE A 32 -3.46 1.87 0.69
N PHE A 33 -2.74 2.54 1.59
CA PHE A 33 -1.36 2.92 1.35
C PHE A 33 -0.55 2.93 2.64
N GLY A 34 0.61 2.29 2.62
CA GLY A 34 1.55 2.27 3.72
C GLY A 34 2.98 2.28 3.19
N ASN A 35 3.89 2.84 3.98
CA ASN A 35 5.31 2.75 3.71
C ASN A 35 6.11 2.60 5.00
N THR A 36 7.29 2.01 4.88
CA THR A 36 8.26 1.88 5.96
C THR A 36 9.67 1.83 5.39
N LYS A 37 10.70 1.89 6.24
CA LYS A 37 12.07 1.58 5.86
C LYS A 37 12.43 0.22 6.43
N ALA A 38 13.01 -0.63 5.60
CA ALA A 38 13.46 -1.95 6.02
C ALA A 38 14.93 -2.14 5.62
N GLU A 39 15.66 -2.91 6.42
CA GLU A 39 16.99 -3.38 6.05
C GLU A 39 16.86 -4.76 5.40
N ILE A 40 17.49 -4.91 4.24
CA ILE A 40 17.52 -6.16 3.46
C ILE A 40 18.98 -6.33 3.02
N ASP A 41 19.62 -7.42 3.44
CA ASP A 41 21.02 -7.73 3.11
C ASP A 41 21.99 -6.57 3.41
N GLY A 42 21.85 -5.94 4.59
CA GLY A 42 22.70 -4.84 5.05
C GLY A 42 22.50 -3.51 4.32
N LYS A 43 21.49 -3.41 3.44
CA LYS A 43 21.11 -2.18 2.73
C LYS A 43 19.74 -1.70 3.18
N ARG A 44 19.58 -0.38 3.31
CA ARG A 44 18.32 0.24 3.72
C ARG A 44 17.46 0.59 2.51
N TYR A 45 16.23 0.11 2.50
CA TYR A 45 15.25 0.35 1.44
C TYR A 45 14.02 1.09 1.97
N GLN A 46 13.40 1.88 1.09
CA GLN A 46 12.04 2.37 1.29
C GLN A 46 11.08 1.34 0.70
N VAL A 47 10.20 0.81 1.53
CA VAL A 47 9.17 -0.16 1.15
C VAL A 47 7.83 0.55 1.10
N GLN A 48 7.08 0.37 0.02
CA GLN A 48 5.74 0.92 -0.14
C GLN A 48 4.76 -0.18 -0.55
N ILE A 49 3.59 -0.17 0.06
CA ILE A 49 2.43 -0.98 -0.34
C ILE A 49 1.33 -0.02 -0.78
N GLN A 50 0.79 -0.25 -1.97
CA GLN A 50 -0.36 0.47 -2.51
C GLN A 50 -1.38 -0.54 -3.00
N ILE A 51 -2.59 -0.42 -2.46
CA ILE A 51 -3.75 -1.21 -2.84
C ILE A 51 -4.76 -0.23 -3.42
N VAL A 52 -5.28 -0.51 -4.61
CA VAL A 52 -6.29 0.32 -5.26
C VAL A 52 -7.55 -0.51 -5.43
N GLU A 53 -8.67 0.02 -4.93
CA GLU A 53 -9.98 -0.58 -5.12
C GLU A 53 -10.39 -0.46 -6.59
N ILE A 54 -10.61 -1.59 -7.25
CA ILE A 54 -11.01 -1.66 -8.66
C ILE A 54 -12.40 -1.04 -8.81
N GLY A 55 -12.57 -0.12 -9.76
CA GLY A 55 -13.85 0.56 -9.99
C GLY A 55 -14.17 1.71 -9.03
N SER A 56 -13.28 2.04 -8.08
CA SER A 56 -13.51 3.10 -7.08
C SER A 56 -13.45 4.54 -7.61
N LYS A 57 -12.99 4.74 -8.85
CA LYS A 57 -13.06 6.05 -9.49
C LYS A 57 -14.52 6.41 -9.66
N LYS A 58 -14.94 7.55 -9.11
CA LYS A 58 -16.21 8.15 -9.49
C LYS A 58 -16.21 8.25 -11.02
N LYS A 59 -17.18 7.60 -11.68
CA LYS A 59 -17.55 8.01 -13.03
C LYS A 59 -17.89 9.49 -12.89
N THR A 60 -17.17 10.34 -13.60
CA THR A 60 -17.71 11.63 -13.97
C THR A 60 -18.98 11.31 -14.76
N GLU A 61 -20.12 11.30 -14.08
CA GLU A 61 -21.36 11.71 -14.72
C GLU A 61 -21.11 13.16 -15.18
N GLU A 62 -21.45 13.41 -16.44
CA GLU A 62 -21.53 14.72 -17.11
C GLU A 62 -20.21 15.31 -17.64
N ALA A 63 -19.98 15.10 -18.93
CA ALA A 63 -19.99 16.24 -19.86
C ALA A 63 -21.06 15.92 -20.92
N GLU A 64 -22.12 16.74 -20.95
CA GLU A 64 -23.14 16.82 -22.01
C GLU A 64 -22.53 16.93 -23.42
#